data_AF-A0AAV5BIF2-F1
#
_entry.id   AF-A0AAV5BIF2-F1
#
_cell.length_a   1.000
_cell.length_b   1.000
_cell.length_c   1.000
_cell.angle_alpha   90.00
_cell.angle_beta   90.00
_cell.angle_gamma   90.00
#
_symmetry.space_group_name_H-M   'P 1'
#
loop_
_entity.id
_entity.type
_entity.pdbx_description
1 polymer ?
#
loop_
_entity_poly.entity_id
_entity_poly.type
_entity_poly.pdbx_seq_one_letter_code
_entity_poly.pdbx_strand_id
1 'polypeptide(L)'
;MRKLQSTYPVYFLTNGGTEIYTDVRRNSLEEAIKLCLASGLQGIVSEARGIFRHPAAIPKIKEANLSLLTYGTLNNVPEAVYMQHLMGVNGVIVDLVPEITEAVSELIAEPEPDTEAEGLNNQPAKVAATPNFSQREISFLLRLIPELVQ
;
A
#
# COMPACT_ATOMS: atom_id res chain seq x y z
N MET A 1 11.85 -22.34 8.40
CA MET A 1 12.63 -21.44 7.52
C MET A 1 13.49 -20.45 8.28
N ARG A 2 12.94 -19.47 9.03
CA ARG A 2 13.77 -18.45 9.72
C ARG A 2 14.78 -18.99 10.74
N LYS A 3 14.49 -20.13 11.37
CA LYS A 3 15.43 -20.83 12.27
C LYS A 3 16.60 -21.52 11.56
N LEU A 4 16.49 -21.75 10.24
CA LEU A 4 17.44 -22.52 9.45
C LEU A 4 18.44 -21.63 8.69
N GLN A 5 18.15 -20.33 8.54
CA GLN A 5 19.00 -19.39 7.82
C GLN A 5 18.81 -17.99 8.37
N SER A 6 19.88 -17.18 8.31
CA SER A 6 19.79 -15.77 8.65
C SER A 6 20.09 -14.75 7.57
N THR A 7 20.59 -15.21 6.42
CA THR A 7 21.05 -14.38 5.32
C THR A 7 19.92 -13.75 4.52
N TYR A 8 18.84 -14.48 4.27
CA TYR A 8 17.80 -14.05 3.34
C TYR A 8 16.54 -13.60 4.08
N PRO A 9 15.90 -12.49 3.68
CA PRO A 9 14.60 -12.09 4.19
C PRO A 9 13.55 -13.18 4.02
N VAL A 10 12.71 -13.37 5.04
CA VAL A 10 11.56 -14.28 4.99
C VAL A 10 10.31 -13.47 5.26
N TYR A 11 9.31 -13.67 4.42
CA TYR A 11 8.03 -12.98 4.48
C TYR A 11 6.90 -13.96 4.77
N PHE A 12 5.83 -13.48 5.37
CA PHE A 12 4.61 -14.25 5.57
C PHE A 12 3.52 -13.84 4.56
N LEU A 13 2.97 -14.83 3.85
CA LEU A 13 1.87 -14.63 2.90
C LEU A 13 0.53 -14.67 3.65
N THR A 14 -0.28 -13.62 3.49
CA THR A 14 -1.60 -13.48 4.11
C THR A 14 -2.64 -13.02 3.09
N ASN A 15 -3.89 -13.44 3.26
CA ASN A 15 -5.00 -12.98 2.44
C ASN A 15 -5.63 -11.69 3.02
N GLY A 16 -5.16 -11.21 4.18
CA GLY A 16 -5.62 -9.95 4.77
C GLY A 16 -7.13 -9.89 5.04
N GLY A 17 -7.79 -11.04 5.15
CA GLY A 17 -9.24 -11.15 5.33
C GLY A 17 -10.07 -11.08 4.04
N THR A 18 -9.44 -11.07 2.86
CA THR A 18 -10.16 -11.19 1.57
C THR A 18 -10.85 -12.56 1.45
N GLU A 19 -10.22 -13.60 2.00
CA GLU A 19 -10.75 -14.96 2.09
C GLU A 19 -10.49 -15.50 3.51
N ILE A 20 -11.42 -16.30 4.02
CA ILE A 20 -11.31 -16.89 5.36
C ILE A 20 -10.77 -18.30 5.28
N TYR A 21 -9.64 -18.53 5.95
CA TYR A 21 -8.99 -19.82 6.10
C TYR A 21 -9.11 -20.34 7.52
N THR A 22 -8.91 -21.65 7.71
CA THR A 22 -8.82 -22.26 9.04
C THR A 22 -7.65 -21.68 9.85
N ASP A 23 -6.56 -21.31 9.17
CA ASP A 23 -5.43 -20.64 9.80
C ASP A 23 -5.72 -19.14 9.99
N VAL A 24 -6.02 -18.77 11.23
CA VAL A 24 -6.37 -17.39 11.64
C VAL A 24 -5.30 -16.37 11.25
N ARG A 25 -4.04 -16.79 11.12
CA ARG A 25 -2.92 -15.90 10.79
C ARG A 25 -3.04 -15.34 9.38
N ARG A 26 -3.75 -16.03 8.48
CA ARG A 26 -3.99 -15.60 7.10
C ARG A 26 -5.19 -14.66 6.95
N ASN A 27 -5.99 -14.50 8.00
CA ASN A 27 -7.30 -13.85 7.92
C ASN A 27 -7.28 -12.36 8.31
N SER A 28 -6.16 -11.83 8.78
CA SER A 28 -6.02 -10.40 9.06
C SER A 28 -4.57 -9.95 8.98
N LEU A 29 -4.38 -8.64 8.81
CA LEU A 29 -3.06 -8.02 8.83
C LEU A 29 -2.52 -7.97 10.26
N GLU A 30 -3.38 -7.77 11.26
CA GLU A 30 -3.00 -7.79 12.67
C GLU A 30 -2.39 -9.14 13.09
N GLU A 31 -3.00 -10.27 12.72
CA GLU A 31 -2.45 -11.59 13.04
C GLU A 31 -1.16 -11.88 12.25
N ALA A 32 -1.05 -11.37 11.02
CA ALA A 32 0.19 -11.46 10.24
C ALA A 32 1.35 -10.69 10.91
N ILE A 33 1.09 -9.47 11.42
CA ILE A 33 2.09 -8.70 12.19
C ILE A 33 2.56 -9.48 13.41
N LYS A 34 1.62 -10.01 14.22
CA LYS A 34 1.95 -10.80 15.42
C LYS A 34 2.83 -12.00 15.07
N LEU A 35 2.49 -12.73 14.01
CA LEU A 35 3.28 -13.89 13.56
C LEU A 35 4.69 -13.47 13.13
N CYS A 36 4.81 -12.40 12.34
CA CYS A 36 6.11 -11.92 11.86
C CYS A 36 7.01 -11.52 13.00
N LEU A 37 6.51 -10.76 13.98
CA LEU A 37 7.27 -10.36 15.16
C LEU A 37 7.68 -11.57 16.02
N ALA A 38 6.74 -12.47 16.31
CA ALA A 38 7.01 -13.66 17.12
C ALA A 38 8.03 -14.62 16.46
N SER A 39 8.08 -14.62 15.13
CA SER A 39 8.93 -15.53 14.35
C SER A 39 10.21 -14.87 13.80
N GLY A 40 10.41 -13.56 14.04
CA GLY A 40 11.55 -12.80 13.51
C GLY A 40 11.57 -12.69 11.97
N LEU A 41 10.40 -12.59 11.34
CA LEU A 41 10.26 -12.41 9.89
C LEU A 41 10.45 -10.94 9.51
N GLN A 42 10.86 -10.71 8.26
CA GLN A 42 11.21 -9.38 7.76
C GLN A 42 9.99 -8.62 7.20
N GLY A 43 8.90 -9.31 6.90
CA GLY A 43 7.75 -8.64 6.33
C GLY A 43 6.55 -9.52 6.03
N ILE A 44 5.55 -8.89 5.43
CA ILE A 44 4.25 -9.45 5.08
C ILE A 44 4.06 -9.31 3.57
N VAL A 45 3.50 -10.32 2.94
CA VAL A 45 2.98 -10.27 1.58
C VAL A 45 1.47 -10.43 1.69
N SER A 46 0.70 -9.38 1.41
CA SER A 46 -0.76 -9.39 1.52
C SER A 46 -1.44 -9.40 0.16
N GLU A 47 -2.61 -10.00 0.08
CA GLU A 47 -3.51 -9.71 -1.04
C GLU A 47 -3.87 -8.21 -1.02
N ALA A 48 -3.84 -7.57 -2.19
CA ALA A 48 -3.93 -6.11 -2.35
C ALA A 48 -5.26 -5.55 -1.83
N ARG A 49 -6.39 -6.25 -2.04
CA ARG A 49 -7.69 -5.82 -1.49
C ARG A 49 -7.69 -5.83 0.03
N GLY A 50 -6.95 -6.75 0.65
CA GLY A 50 -6.77 -6.78 2.11
C GLY A 50 -6.22 -5.46 2.64
N ILE A 51 -5.29 -4.83 1.91
CA ILE A 51 -4.69 -3.54 2.25
C ILE A 51 -5.68 -2.39 2.06
N PHE A 52 -6.40 -2.36 0.94
CA PHE A 52 -7.41 -1.32 0.68
C PHE A 52 -8.60 -1.37 1.65
N ARG A 53 -8.99 -2.57 2.12
CA ARG A 53 -10.04 -2.74 3.14
C ARG A 53 -9.58 -2.30 4.53
N HIS A 54 -8.28 -2.40 4.82
CA HIS A 54 -7.72 -2.11 6.13
C HIS A 54 -6.51 -1.15 6.04
N PRO A 55 -6.68 0.07 5.51
CA PRO A 55 -5.55 0.99 5.29
C PRO A 55 -4.88 1.41 6.60
N ALA A 56 -5.62 1.40 7.71
CA ALA A 56 -5.10 1.68 9.06
C ALA A 56 -4.07 0.64 9.57
N ALA A 57 -3.95 -0.51 8.92
CA ALA A 57 -2.94 -1.50 9.26
C ALA A 57 -1.54 -1.14 8.71
N ILE A 58 -1.47 -0.36 7.62
CA ILE A 58 -0.19 -0.07 6.94
C ILE A 58 0.77 0.74 7.84
N PRO A 59 0.32 1.82 8.51
CA PRO A 59 1.18 2.50 9.48
C PRO A 59 1.66 1.57 10.59
N LYS A 60 0.81 0.67 11.09
CA LYS A 60 1.18 -0.30 12.13
C LYS A 60 2.26 -1.29 11.65
N ILE A 61 2.17 -1.75 10.40
CA ILE A 61 3.19 -2.63 9.79
C ILE A 61 4.53 -1.90 9.70
N LYS A 62 4.50 -0.63 9.26
CA LYS A 62 5.69 0.22 9.17
C LYS A 62 6.31 0.52 10.55
N GLU A 63 5.49 0.84 11.54
CA GLU A 63 5.91 1.06 12.94
C GLU A 63 6.52 -0.21 13.56
N ALA A 64 6.03 -1.39 13.17
CA ALA A 64 6.60 -2.68 13.55
C ALA A 64 7.91 -3.02 12.82
N ASN A 65 8.44 -2.12 11.99
CA ASN A 65 9.64 -2.30 11.17
C ASN A 65 9.57 -3.54 10.26
N LEU A 66 8.37 -3.81 9.74
CA LEU A 66 8.11 -4.88 8.79
C LEU A 66 7.92 -4.29 7.38
N SER A 67 8.51 -4.94 6.38
CA SER A 67 8.24 -4.62 4.99
C SER A 67 6.86 -5.15 4.57
N LEU A 68 6.11 -4.37 3.80
CA LEU A 68 4.84 -4.76 3.22
C LEU A 68 4.95 -4.88 1.69
N LEU A 69 4.66 -6.06 1.18
CA LEU A 69 4.50 -6.32 -0.25
C LEU A 69 3.05 -6.73 -0.51
N THR A 70 2.59 -6.56 -1.75
CA THR A 70 1.24 -7.03 -2.15
C THR A 70 1.27 -7.93 -3.36
N TYR A 71 0.21 -8.73 -3.51
CA TYR A 71 -0.13 -9.50 -4.70
C TYR A 71 -1.63 -9.40 -4.97
N GLY A 72 -2.08 -9.88 -6.13
CA GLY A 72 -3.50 -10.00 -6.47
C GLY A 72 -3.85 -9.20 -7.72
N THR A 73 -5.10 -9.32 -8.16
CA THR A 73 -5.55 -8.74 -9.43
C THR A 73 -5.44 -7.23 -9.48
N LEU A 74 -5.63 -6.55 -8.35
CA LEU A 74 -5.49 -5.10 -8.26
C LEU A 74 -4.07 -4.61 -8.54
N ASN A 75 -3.05 -5.46 -8.42
CA ASN A 75 -1.69 -5.06 -8.77
C ASN A 75 -1.49 -4.92 -10.29
N ASN A 76 -2.44 -5.37 -11.10
CA ASN A 76 -2.44 -5.16 -12.55
C ASN A 76 -3.22 -3.88 -12.95
N VAL A 77 -3.65 -3.05 -11.98
CA VAL A 77 -4.30 -1.76 -12.22
C VAL A 77 -3.33 -0.63 -11.83
N PRO A 78 -2.86 0.21 -12.77
CA PRO A 78 -1.88 1.26 -12.49
C PRO A 78 -2.30 2.21 -11.36
N GLU A 79 -3.57 2.63 -11.34
CA GLU A 79 -4.12 3.50 -10.30
C GLU A 79 -4.04 2.86 -8.91
N ALA A 80 -4.31 1.56 -8.81
CA ALA A 80 -4.22 0.84 -7.55
C ALA A 80 -2.77 0.73 -7.07
N VAL A 81 -1.81 0.48 -7.98
CA VAL A 81 -0.39 0.42 -7.64
C VAL A 81 0.14 1.78 -7.18
N TYR A 82 -0.27 2.86 -7.85
CA TYR A 82 0.08 4.22 -7.44
C TYR A 82 -0.48 4.56 -6.06
N MET A 83 -1.74 4.21 -5.78
CA MET A 83 -2.31 4.40 -4.44
C MET A 83 -1.58 3.58 -3.37
N GLN A 84 -1.18 2.35 -3.68
CA GLN A 84 -0.35 1.53 -2.77
C GLN A 84 1.00 2.19 -2.48
N HIS A 85 1.62 2.80 -3.48
CA HIS A 85 2.86 3.58 -3.31
C HIS A 85 2.63 4.75 -2.33
N LEU A 86 1.59 5.57 -2.54
CA LEU A 86 1.24 6.67 -1.63
C LEU A 86 0.92 6.20 -0.21
N MET A 87 0.31 5.03 -0.07
CA MET A 87 0.00 4.41 1.23
C MET A 87 1.23 3.84 1.94
N GLY A 88 2.39 3.78 1.28
CA GLY A 88 3.65 3.32 1.86
C GLY A 88 3.89 1.81 1.76
N VAL A 89 3.26 1.14 0.80
CA VAL A 89 3.59 -0.26 0.44
C VAL A 89 5.00 -0.29 -0.17
N ASN A 90 5.83 -1.25 0.26
CA ASN A 90 7.24 -1.33 -0.17
C ASN A 90 7.43 -1.95 -1.55
N GLY A 91 6.46 -2.70 -2.06
CA GLY A 91 6.54 -3.32 -3.37
C GLY A 91 5.28 -4.07 -3.77
N VAL A 92 5.10 -4.23 -5.07
CA VAL A 92 3.93 -4.90 -5.66
C VAL A 92 4.40 -6.05 -6.54
N ILE A 93 3.73 -7.19 -6.43
CA ILE A 93 3.91 -8.35 -7.32
C ILE A 93 2.85 -8.23 -8.42
N VAL A 94 3.30 -8.13 -9.67
CA VAL A 94 2.47 -7.83 -10.84
C VAL A 94 2.65 -8.91 -11.92
N ASP A 95 1.64 -9.12 -12.74
CA ASP A 95 1.73 -9.99 -13.91
C ASP A 95 2.21 -9.21 -15.15
N LEU A 96 1.75 -7.95 -15.28
CA LEU A 96 1.99 -7.06 -16.41
C LEU A 96 3.13 -6.08 -16.10
N VAL A 97 4.37 -6.59 -16.05
CA VAL A 97 5.54 -5.80 -15.62
C VAL A 97 5.77 -4.55 -16.49
N PRO A 98 5.81 -4.62 -17.84
CA PRO A 98 6.06 -3.44 -18.67
C PRO A 98 5.01 -2.35 -18.47
N GLU A 99 3.73 -2.72 -18.53
CA GLU A 99 2.58 -1.80 -18.48
C GLU A 99 2.51 -1.08 -17.14
N ILE A 100 2.70 -1.82 -16.03
CA ILE A 100 2.70 -1.21 -14.70
C ILE A 100 3.92 -0.34 -14.49
N THR A 101 5.10 -0.77 -14.96
CA THR A 101 6.34 0.01 -14.79
C THR A 101 6.26 1.35 -15.51
N GLU A 102 5.79 1.36 -16.76
CA GLU A 102 5.60 2.58 -17.55
C GLU A 102 4.59 3.52 -16.88
N ALA A 103 3.39 3.00 -16.59
CA ALA A 103 2.33 3.82 -16.00
C ALA A 103 2.75 4.38 -14.64
N VAL A 104 3.35 3.58 -13.76
CA VAL A 104 3.79 4.05 -12.44
C VAL A 104 4.95 5.05 -12.55
N SER A 105 5.84 4.90 -13.53
CA SER A 105 6.92 5.88 -13.75
C SER A 105 6.37 7.25 -14.15
N GLU A 106 5.37 7.31 -15.04
CA GLU A 106 4.68 8.55 -15.42
C GLU A 106 3.86 9.17 -14.28
N LEU A 107 3.42 8.34 -13.33
CA LEU A 107 2.64 8.77 -12.17
C LEU A 107 3.52 9.32 -11.04
N ILE A 108 4.72 8.77 -10.87
CA ILE A 108 5.69 9.19 -9.86
C ILE A 108 6.56 10.35 -10.37
N ALA A 109 6.76 10.49 -11.68
CA ALA A 109 7.44 11.65 -12.25
C ALA A 109 6.67 12.93 -11.88
N GLU A 110 7.24 13.74 -11.00
CA GLU A 110 6.64 15.01 -10.60
C GLU A 110 6.52 15.94 -11.82
N PRO A 111 5.38 16.59 -12.04
CA PRO A 111 5.36 17.74 -12.92
C PRO A 111 6.13 18.89 -12.25
N GLU A 112 6.97 19.58 -13.02
CA GLU A 112 7.62 20.83 -12.63
C GLU A 112 6.61 21.77 -11.94
N PRO A 113 7.01 22.52 -10.89
CA PRO A 113 6.10 23.42 -10.21
C PRO A 113 5.60 24.47 -11.19
N ASP A 114 4.27 24.59 -11.32
CA ASP A 114 3.63 25.75 -11.92
C ASP A 114 4.05 26.99 -11.12
N THR A 115 5.10 27.68 -11.58
CA THR A 115 5.46 29.01 -11.11
C THR A 115 4.35 29.95 -11.51
N GLU A 116 3.37 30.17 -10.63
CA GLU A 116 2.56 31.40 -10.58
C GLU A 116 1.62 31.39 -9.35
N ALA A 117 2.09 31.98 -8.23
CA ALA A 117 1.34 32.93 -7.40
C ALA A 117 2.06 33.17 -6.07
N GLU A 118 2.87 34.23 -6.01
CA GLU A 118 3.20 34.91 -4.77
C GLU A 118 1.94 35.60 -4.20
N GLY A 119 1.63 35.43 -2.90
CA GLY A 119 0.69 36.32 -2.24
C GLY A 119 0.01 35.86 -0.94
N LEU A 120 0.66 36.18 0.19
CA LEU A 120 0.10 36.64 1.47
C LEU A 120 -0.33 35.63 2.57
N ASN A 121 0.34 35.82 3.72
CA ASN A 121 0.14 35.24 5.05
C ASN A 121 -1.29 35.32 5.59
N ASN A 122 -1.71 34.28 6.34
CA ASN A 122 -2.04 34.35 7.78
C ASN A 122 -2.67 33.02 8.26
N GLN A 123 -2.14 32.45 9.36
CA GLN A 123 -2.81 31.37 10.11
C GLN A 123 -3.99 31.95 10.92
N PRO A 124 -5.06 31.18 11.17
CA PRO A 124 -5.09 30.44 12.43
C PRO A 124 -5.74 29.04 12.39
N ALA A 125 -5.37 28.24 13.39
CA ALA A 125 -6.09 27.12 14.02
C ALA A 125 -6.22 25.77 13.29
N LYS A 126 -5.89 24.72 14.05
CA LYS A 126 -6.11 23.29 13.79
C LYS A 126 -7.58 22.99 13.45
N VAL A 127 -7.88 22.88 12.17
CA VAL A 127 -9.02 22.11 11.65
C VAL A 127 -8.40 20.90 10.97
N ALA A 128 -8.97 19.70 11.15
CA ALA A 128 -8.50 18.50 10.46
C ALA A 128 -8.39 18.82 8.98
N ALA A 129 -7.15 18.95 8.49
CA ALA A 129 -6.89 19.44 7.16
C ALA A 129 -7.58 18.49 6.18
N THR A 130 -8.56 18.99 5.42
CA THR A 130 -9.06 18.27 4.26
C THR A 130 -7.86 18.00 3.37
N PRO A 131 -7.52 16.73 3.11
CA PRO A 131 -6.39 16.41 2.25
C PRO A 131 -6.61 17.08 0.89
N ASN A 132 -5.64 17.88 0.48
CA ASN A 132 -5.70 18.61 -0.78
C ASN A 132 -5.16 17.67 -1.87
N PHE A 133 -6.07 16.97 -2.56
CA PHE A 133 -5.71 16.10 -3.67
C PHE A 133 -5.63 16.90 -4.97
N SER A 134 -4.63 16.60 -5.79
CA SER A 134 -4.57 17.06 -7.17
C SER A 134 -5.77 16.51 -7.98
N GLN A 135 -6.14 17.19 -9.07
CA GLN A 135 -7.20 16.69 -9.96
C GLN A 135 -6.88 15.29 -10.51
N ARG A 136 -5.59 15.01 -10.69
CA ARG A 136 -5.07 13.71 -11.13
C ARG A 136 -5.39 12.62 -10.10
N GLU A 137 -5.08 12.85 -8.82
CA GLU A 137 -5.38 11.92 -7.73
C GLU A 137 -6.88 11.69 -7.53
N ILE A 138 -7.70 12.75 -7.65
CA ILE A 138 -9.16 12.62 -7.60
C ILE A 138 -9.67 11.73 -8.74
N SER A 139 -9.15 11.93 -9.96
CA SER A 139 -9.51 11.09 -11.11
C SER A 139 -9.13 9.62 -10.91
N PHE A 140 -8.02 9.35 -10.21
CA PHE A 140 -7.60 7.99 -9.87
C PHE A 140 -8.50 7.34 -8.83
N LEU A 141 -8.88 8.06 -7.78
CA LEU A 141 -9.85 7.55 -6.80
C LEU A 141 -11.15 7.15 -7.50
N LEU A 142 -11.64 7.98 -8.44
CA LEU A 142 -12.84 7.67 -9.20
C LEU A 142 -12.71 6.42 -10.08
N ARG A 143 -11.54 6.20 -10.69
CA ARG A 143 -11.26 4.98 -11.49
C ARG A 143 -11.04 3.73 -10.64
N LEU A 144 -10.54 3.89 -9.41
CA LEU A 144 -10.24 2.79 -8.51
C LEU A 144 -11.49 2.25 -7.78
N ILE A 145 -12.48 3.09 -7.51
CA ILE A 145 -13.70 2.70 -6.76
C ILE A 145 -14.38 1.45 -7.35
N PRO A 146 -14.62 1.31 -8.66
CA PRO A 146 -15.22 0.11 -9.23
C PRO A 146 -14.46 -1.18 -8.92
N GLU A 147 -13.13 -1.12 -8.93
CA GLU A 147 -12.23 -2.26 -8.70
C GLU A 147 -12.27 -2.74 -7.24
N LEU A 148 -12.54 -1.83 -6.30
CA LEU A 148 -12.62 -2.16 -4.88
C LEU A 148 -13.95 -2.85 -4.50
N VAL A 149 -15.02 -2.59 -5.24
CA VAL A 149 -16.38 -3.06 -4.93
C VAL A 149 -16.68 -4.48 -5.42
N GLN A 150 -15.99 -4.96 -6.46
CA GLN A 150 -16.09 -6.34 -6.97
C GLN A 150 -15.43 -7.34 -6.03
#